data_AF-A0A0Q0UEB9-F1
#
_entry.id   AF-A0A0Q0UEB9-F1
#
_cell.length_a   1.000
_cell.length_b   1.000
_cell.length_c   1.000
_cell.angle_alpha   90.00
_cell.angle_beta   90.00
_cell.angle_gamma   90.00
#
_symmetry.space_group_name_H-M   'P 1'
#
loop_
_entity.id
_entity.type
_entity.pdbx_description
1 polymer ?
#
loop_
_entity_poly.entity_id
_entity_poly.type
_entity_poly.pdbx_seq_one_letter_code
_entity_poly.pdbx_strand_id
1 'polypeptide(L)'
;MTVQRLQLSWYNKEKALIPTEAGKYGYTWVNPSDPRYCETHTLVMGDYVQGTQTLKLDEFEYSKCADLEPQDDNLLILGESGDVLESLTRVPELAENYVGKVKLIYIDPPFNTAQTFASYEDNLEHSIWLTMMRDRLLRMKKLLAD
;
A
#
# COMPACT_ATOMS: atom_id res chain seq x y z
N MET A 1 13.71 29.60 19.08
CA MET A 1 14.61 28.45 18.88
C MET A 1 14.27 27.82 17.54
N THR A 2 15.18 27.82 16.58
CA THR A 2 15.04 27.05 15.33
C THR A 2 15.07 25.57 15.69
N VAL A 3 13.92 24.90 15.58
CA VAL A 3 13.82 23.47 15.79
C VAL A 3 14.65 22.79 14.70
N GLN A 4 15.85 22.33 15.04
CA GLN A 4 16.65 21.49 14.16
C GLN A 4 15.93 20.15 14.03
N ARG A 5 15.15 20.00 12.95
CA ARG A 5 14.45 18.75 12.67
C ARG A 5 15.46 17.78 12.06
N LEU A 6 15.72 16.69 12.78
CA LEU A 6 16.53 15.58 12.28
C LEU A 6 15.85 15.03 11.01
N GLN A 7 16.60 14.97 9.91
CA GLN A 7 16.08 14.49 8.63
C GLN A 7 17.07 13.55 7.96
N LEU A 8 16.53 12.51 7.32
CA LEU A 8 17.28 11.68 6.40
C LEU A 8 17.52 12.45 5.10
N SER A 9 18.69 12.26 4.49
CA SER A 9 19.08 12.83 3.20
C SER A 9 19.54 11.73 2.26
N TRP A 10 19.11 11.76 1.01
CA TRP A 10 19.52 10.81 -0.03
C TRP A 10 19.45 11.46 -1.42
N TYR A 11 20.09 10.83 -2.40
CA TYR A 11 20.11 11.33 -3.78
C TYR A 11 18.69 11.44 -4.35
N ASN A 12 18.41 12.55 -5.04
CA ASN A 12 17.10 12.83 -5.64
C ASN A 12 15.90 12.74 -4.66
N LYS A 13 16.11 13.02 -3.37
CA LYS A 13 15.06 13.02 -2.33
C LYS A 13 13.81 13.86 -2.64
N GLU A 14 13.87 14.84 -3.53
CA GLU A 14 12.71 15.65 -3.92
C GLU A 14 12.06 15.20 -5.24
N LYS A 15 12.57 14.14 -5.86
CA LYS A 15 12.04 13.57 -7.10
C LYS A 15 11.11 12.39 -6.82
N ALA A 16 10.40 12.01 -7.87
CA ALA A 16 9.56 10.83 -7.93
C ALA A 16 10.22 9.75 -8.81
N LEU A 17 9.78 8.51 -8.63
CA LEU A 17 10.20 7.37 -9.44
C LEU A 17 9.02 6.87 -10.27
N ILE A 18 9.29 6.56 -11.53
CA ILE A 18 8.39 5.79 -12.38
C ILE A 18 9.11 4.52 -12.86
N PRO A 19 8.38 3.40 -13.04
CA PRO A 19 8.96 2.18 -13.61
C PRO A 19 9.36 2.42 -15.07
N THR A 20 10.50 1.87 -15.50
CA THR A 20 10.96 1.92 -16.89
C THR A 20 10.38 0.81 -17.76
N GLU A 21 10.09 -0.35 -17.15
CA GLU A 21 9.43 -1.49 -17.77
C GLU A 21 8.38 -2.03 -16.80
N ALA A 22 7.17 -2.34 -17.29
CA ALA A 22 6.12 -2.91 -16.47
C ALA A 22 6.57 -4.26 -15.90
N GLY A 23 6.55 -4.39 -14.57
CA GLY A 23 6.87 -5.64 -13.87
C GLY A 23 8.37 -5.94 -13.70
N LYS A 24 9.29 -5.01 -14.01
CA LYS A 24 10.72 -5.14 -13.69
C LYS A 24 11.22 -3.99 -12.82
N TYR A 25 12.28 -4.25 -12.04
CA TYR A 25 12.91 -3.31 -11.11
C TYR A 25 13.79 -2.24 -11.77
N GLY A 26 13.33 -1.66 -12.89
CA GLY A 26 13.97 -0.50 -13.50
C GLY A 26 13.20 0.77 -13.16
N TYR A 27 13.89 1.82 -12.68
CA TYR A 27 13.26 3.08 -12.29
C TYR A 27 13.93 4.29 -12.94
N THR A 28 13.12 5.29 -13.28
CA THR A 28 13.59 6.60 -13.76
C THR A 28 13.12 7.70 -12.83
N TRP A 29 14.03 8.63 -12.56
CA TRP A 29 13.76 9.84 -11.79
C TRP A 29 12.99 10.86 -12.63
N VAL A 30 11.83 11.29 -12.12
CA VAL A 30 10.99 12.31 -12.75
C VAL A 30 10.67 13.43 -11.77
N ASN A 31 10.15 14.54 -12.31
CA ASN A 31 9.57 15.59 -11.47
C ASN A 31 8.30 15.04 -10.78
N PRO A 32 8.03 15.36 -9.50
CA PRO A 32 6.79 14.95 -8.85
C PRO A 32 5.50 15.40 -9.54
N SER A 33 5.57 16.44 -10.39
CA SER A 33 4.47 16.90 -11.23
C SER A 33 4.38 16.18 -12.59
N ASP A 34 5.20 15.15 -12.84
CA ASP A 34 5.12 14.35 -14.07
C ASP A 34 3.73 13.68 -14.14
N PRO A 35 2.98 13.84 -15.24
CA PRO A 35 1.64 13.28 -15.38
C PRO A 35 1.58 11.78 -15.13
N ARG A 36 2.63 11.02 -15.50
CA ARG A 36 2.68 9.56 -15.33
C ARG A 36 2.82 9.14 -13.87
N TYR A 37 3.41 10.00 -13.03
CA TYR A 37 3.49 9.76 -11.59
C TYR A 37 2.24 10.25 -10.86
N CYS A 38 1.57 11.27 -11.39
CA CYS A 38 0.36 11.85 -10.81
C CYS A 38 -0.93 11.17 -11.28
N GLU A 39 -0.85 10.26 -12.24
CA GLU A 39 -2.01 9.58 -12.80
C GLU A 39 -2.72 8.77 -11.72
N THR A 40 -4.04 8.95 -11.62
CA THR A 40 -4.85 8.17 -10.67
C THR A 40 -5.50 7.04 -11.44
N HIS A 41 -5.09 5.81 -11.16
CA HIS A 41 -5.69 4.63 -11.73
C HIS A 41 -7.02 4.31 -11.03
N THR A 42 -7.99 3.77 -11.76
CA THR A 42 -9.27 3.34 -11.21
C THR A 42 -9.22 1.86 -10.83
N LEU A 43 -9.83 1.50 -9.70
CA LEU A 43 -10.03 0.09 -9.36
C LEU A 43 -11.13 -0.51 -10.24
N VAL A 44 -10.86 -1.68 -10.82
CA VAL A 44 -11.84 -2.46 -11.58
C VAL A 44 -12.27 -3.64 -10.72
N MET A 45 -13.58 -3.78 -10.51
CA MET A 45 -14.11 -4.93 -9.80
C MET A 45 -13.91 -6.20 -10.62
N GLY A 46 -13.21 -7.17 -10.02
CA GLY A 46 -13.05 -8.51 -10.57
C GLY A 46 -14.17 -9.42 -10.09
N ASP A 47 -13.91 -10.16 -9.02
CA ASP A 47 -14.86 -11.09 -8.42
C ASP A 47 -15.44 -10.56 -7.09
N TYR A 48 -16.59 -11.09 -6.70
CA TYR A 48 -17.22 -10.85 -5.40
C TYR A 48 -17.50 -12.18 -4.71
N VAL A 49 -17.03 -12.32 -3.48
CA VAL A 49 -17.22 -13.53 -2.66
C VAL A 49 -17.85 -13.12 -1.34
N GLN A 50 -19.03 -13.70 -1.04
CA GLN A 50 -19.73 -13.47 0.21
C GLN A 50 -19.83 -14.76 1.01
N GLY A 51 -19.37 -14.71 2.26
CA GLY A 51 -19.50 -15.83 3.18
C GLY A 51 -20.91 -15.93 3.75
N THR A 52 -21.43 -17.15 3.86
CA THR A 52 -22.66 -17.43 4.62
C THR A 52 -22.31 -18.14 5.92
N GLN A 53 -22.83 -17.66 7.04
CA GLN A 53 -22.64 -18.32 8.32
C GLN A 53 -23.36 -19.68 8.31
N THR A 54 -22.65 -20.75 8.65
CA THR A 54 -23.23 -22.09 8.78
C THR A 54 -23.79 -22.28 10.18
N LEU A 55 -24.89 -23.01 10.29
CA LEU A 55 -25.46 -23.36 11.59
C LEU A 55 -24.46 -24.19 12.40
N LYS A 56 -24.34 -23.88 13.70
CA LYS A 56 -23.51 -24.66 14.62
C LYS A 56 -24.15 -26.02 14.85
N LEU A 57 -23.34 -27.07 14.80
CA LEU A 57 -23.75 -28.44 15.12
C LEU A 57 -23.17 -28.82 16.48
N ASP A 58 -23.97 -29.50 17.31
CA ASP A 58 -23.60 -29.87 18.69
C ASP A 58 -22.37 -30.79 18.77
N GLU A 59 -21.99 -31.43 17.67
CA GLU A 59 -20.83 -32.33 17.58
C GLU A 59 -19.47 -31.61 17.42
N PHE A 60 -19.46 -30.29 17.22
CA PHE A 60 -18.24 -29.50 17.06
C PHE A 60 -18.10 -28.40 18.11
N GLU A 61 -16.88 -28.18 18.59
CA GLU A 61 -16.54 -26.98 19.34
C GLU A 61 -16.12 -25.86 18.38
N TYR A 62 -16.74 -24.69 18.55
CA TYR A 62 -16.49 -23.52 17.72
C TYR A 62 -15.74 -22.44 18.51
N SER A 63 -14.88 -21.68 17.82
CA SER A 63 -14.24 -20.50 18.41
C SER A 63 -15.22 -19.32 18.51
N LYS A 64 -14.84 -18.30 19.29
CA LYS A 64 -15.59 -17.03 19.38
C LYS A 64 -15.78 -16.33 18.01
N CYS A 65 -14.91 -16.63 17.04
CA CYS A 65 -15.02 -16.06 15.70
C CYS A 65 -16.21 -16.62 14.92
N ALA A 66 -16.72 -17.81 15.28
CA ALA A 66 -17.88 -18.41 14.63
C ALA A 66 -19.20 -17.70 14.97
N ASP A 67 -19.20 -16.81 15.97
CA ASP A 67 -20.33 -15.96 16.34
C ASP A 67 -20.31 -14.58 15.66
N LEU A 68 -19.26 -14.27 14.88
CA LEU A 68 -19.16 -13.00 14.19
C LEU A 68 -19.99 -13.02 12.91
N GLU A 69 -20.74 -11.93 12.67
CA GLU A 69 -21.44 -11.72 11.41
C GLU A 69 -20.44 -11.63 10.25
N PRO A 70 -20.65 -12.38 9.15
CA PRO A 70 -19.84 -12.25 7.95
C PRO A 70 -19.80 -10.80 7.47
N GLN A 71 -18.59 -10.30 7.19
CA GLN A 71 -18.38 -8.98 6.60
C GLN A 71 -18.51 -9.05 5.08
N ASP A 72 -18.99 -7.98 4.45
CA ASP A 72 -19.24 -7.89 3.01
C ASP A 72 -18.45 -6.75 2.33
N ASP A 73 -17.60 -6.03 3.08
CA ASP A 73 -16.87 -4.84 2.67
C ASP A 73 -15.33 -5.03 2.57
N ASN A 74 -14.85 -6.27 2.73
CA ASN A 74 -13.44 -6.59 2.59
C ASN A 74 -12.97 -6.44 1.13
N LEU A 75 -11.78 -5.87 0.94
CA LEU A 75 -11.18 -5.69 -0.37
C LEU A 75 -9.87 -6.47 -0.52
N LEU A 76 -9.74 -7.19 -1.63
CA LEU A 76 -8.47 -7.72 -2.13
C LEU A 76 -8.16 -7.02 -3.45
N ILE A 77 -7.03 -6.31 -3.52
CA ILE A 77 -6.66 -5.51 -4.69
C ILE A 77 -5.37 -6.07 -5.29
N LEU A 78 -5.43 -6.46 -6.56
CA LEU A 78 -4.27 -6.86 -7.34
C LEU A 78 -3.74 -5.64 -8.11
N GLY A 79 -2.54 -5.19 -7.79
CA GLY A 79 -1.92 -4.05 -8.46
C GLY A 79 -0.63 -3.59 -7.77
N GLU A 80 -0.02 -2.54 -8.31
CA GLU A 80 1.11 -1.89 -7.66
C GLU A 80 0.61 -1.12 -6.43
N SER A 81 1.19 -1.41 -5.26
CA SER A 81 0.82 -0.81 -3.97
C SER A 81 0.77 0.73 -3.96
N GLY A 82 1.67 1.41 -4.67
CA GLY A 82 1.69 2.88 -4.77
C GLY A 82 0.44 3.41 -5.48
N ASP A 83 0.09 2.82 -6.61
CA ASP A 83 -1.11 3.17 -7.40
C ASP A 83 -2.39 2.85 -6.63
N VAL A 84 -2.42 1.74 -5.89
CA VAL A 84 -3.55 1.38 -5.04
C VAL A 84 -3.73 2.40 -3.91
N LEU A 85 -2.65 2.77 -3.21
CA LEU A 85 -2.71 3.78 -2.16
C LEU A 85 -3.09 5.17 -2.71
N GLU A 86 -2.66 5.49 -3.93
CA GLU A 86 -3.12 6.68 -4.66
C GLU A 86 -4.64 6.64 -4.88
N SER A 87 -5.15 5.54 -5.41
CA SER A 87 -6.57 5.33 -5.66
C SER A 87 -7.41 5.48 -4.39
N LEU A 88 -7.00 4.81 -3.31
CA LEU A 88 -7.67 4.86 -2.00
C LEU A 88 -7.69 6.26 -1.38
N THR A 89 -6.74 7.14 -1.75
CA THR A 89 -6.65 8.49 -1.19
C THR A 89 -7.24 9.58 -2.09
N ARG A 90 -7.40 9.33 -3.40
CA ARG A 90 -7.81 10.35 -4.38
C ARG A 90 -9.17 10.13 -5.02
N VAL A 91 -9.59 8.88 -5.21
CA VAL A 91 -10.91 8.59 -5.77
C VAL A 91 -11.96 8.98 -4.71
N PRO A 92 -12.89 9.91 -4.98
CA PRO A 92 -13.77 10.45 -3.94
C PRO A 92 -14.52 9.39 -3.12
N GLU A 93 -15.07 8.38 -3.80
CA GLU A 93 -15.84 7.29 -3.19
C GLU A 93 -14.97 6.40 -2.28
N LEU A 94 -13.71 6.16 -2.65
CA LEU A 94 -12.77 5.39 -1.82
C LEU A 94 -12.21 6.25 -0.69
N ALA A 95 -11.88 7.50 -0.98
CA ALA A 95 -11.33 8.43 -0.01
C ALA A 95 -12.31 8.68 1.14
N GLU A 96 -13.60 8.82 0.83
CA GLU A 96 -14.66 8.92 1.86
C GLU A 96 -14.66 7.71 2.79
N ASN A 97 -14.35 6.51 2.30
CA ASN A 97 -14.38 5.27 3.07
C ASN A 97 -13.07 4.93 3.80
N TYR A 98 -11.91 5.40 3.34
CA TYR A 98 -10.61 4.95 3.87
C TYR A 98 -9.69 6.04 4.44
N VAL A 99 -9.82 7.30 4.01
CA VAL A 99 -8.97 8.39 4.53
C VAL A 99 -9.32 8.68 5.99
N GLY A 100 -8.32 8.66 6.87
CA GLY A 100 -8.53 8.87 8.31
C GLY A 100 -9.34 7.78 9.02
N LYS A 101 -9.53 6.60 8.40
CA LYS A 101 -10.41 5.55 8.91
C LYS A 101 -9.70 4.23 9.19
N VAL A 102 -8.47 4.05 8.72
CA VAL A 102 -7.70 2.82 8.91
C VAL A 102 -7.07 2.81 10.30
N LYS A 103 -7.45 1.85 11.14
CA LYS A 103 -6.93 1.73 12.50
C LYS A 103 -5.48 1.24 12.58
N LEU A 104 -5.11 0.32 11.68
CA LEU A 104 -3.81 -0.34 11.69
C LEU A 104 -3.39 -0.62 10.25
N ILE A 105 -2.13 -0.33 9.95
CA ILE A 105 -1.48 -0.72 8.70
C ILE A 105 -0.33 -1.64 9.08
N TYR A 106 -0.32 -2.84 8.50
CA TYR A 106 0.78 -3.79 8.60
C TYR A 106 1.39 -3.96 7.22
N ILE A 107 2.72 -3.87 7.12
CA ILE A 107 3.47 -4.06 5.88
C ILE A 107 4.73 -4.88 6.16
N ASP A 108 5.12 -5.67 5.18
CA ASP A 108 6.38 -6.42 5.14
C ASP A 108 7.12 -6.06 3.84
N PRO A 109 7.74 -4.86 3.77
CA PRO A 109 8.43 -4.40 2.56
C PRO A 109 9.76 -5.14 2.37
N PRO A 110 10.35 -5.14 1.15
CA PRO A 110 11.69 -5.66 0.94
C PRO A 110 12.68 -4.96 1.89
N PHE A 111 13.49 -5.74 2.62
CA PHE A 111 14.36 -5.20 3.68
C PHE A 111 15.59 -4.47 3.17
N ASN A 112 15.94 -4.62 1.89
CA ASN A 112 17.14 -4.12 1.25
C ASN A 112 18.43 -4.62 1.93
N THR A 113 18.49 -5.94 2.17
CA THR A 113 19.62 -6.60 2.86
C THR A 113 20.74 -7.05 1.94
N ALA A 114 20.64 -6.75 0.64
CA ALA A 114 21.54 -7.23 -0.41
C ALA A 114 21.58 -8.77 -0.56
N GLN A 115 20.56 -9.48 -0.05
CA GLN A 115 20.41 -10.93 -0.19
C GLN A 115 19.36 -11.26 -1.25
N THR A 116 19.65 -12.11 -2.21
CA THR A 116 18.66 -12.49 -3.21
C THR A 116 17.57 -13.38 -2.59
N PHE A 117 16.37 -12.83 -2.36
CA PHE A 117 15.17 -13.62 -2.09
C PHE A 117 14.54 -14.07 -3.41
N ALA A 118 13.87 -15.22 -3.43
CA ALA A 118 13.26 -15.76 -4.65
C ALA A 118 12.10 -14.89 -5.20
N SER A 119 11.53 -14.02 -4.35
CA SER A 119 10.28 -13.32 -4.64
C SER A 119 10.43 -11.84 -5.00
N TYR A 120 11.63 -11.24 -4.82
CA TYR A 120 11.89 -9.83 -5.16
C TYR A 120 13.40 -9.50 -5.27
N GLU A 121 13.74 -8.46 -6.02
CA GLU A 121 15.11 -7.92 -6.08
C GLU A 121 15.44 -7.11 -4.82
N ASP A 122 16.17 -7.72 -3.88
CA ASP A 122 16.59 -7.11 -2.60
C ASP A 122 17.95 -6.40 -2.67
N ASN A 123 18.33 -5.92 -3.85
CA ASN A 123 19.59 -5.23 -4.11
C ASN A 123 19.36 -3.82 -4.70
N LEU A 124 18.22 -3.21 -4.40
CA LEU A 124 17.91 -1.85 -4.86
C LEU A 124 18.88 -0.83 -4.25
N GLU A 125 19.33 0.09 -5.08
CA GLU A 125 20.10 1.24 -4.62
C GLU A 125 19.31 1.98 -3.52
N HIS A 126 20.00 2.37 -2.44
CA HIS A 126 19.35 2.87 -1.23
C HIS A 126 18.47 4.10 -1.48
N SER A 127 18.86 5.01 -2.38
CA SER A 127 18.06 6.19 -2.72
C SER A 127 16.77 5.84 -3.45
N ILE A 128 16.78 4.79 -4.29
CA ILE A 128 15.57 4.22 -4.91
C ILE A 128 14.66 3.63 -3.83
N TRP A 129 15.18 2.75 -2.98
CA TRP A 129 14.40 2.10 -1.92
C TRP A 129 13.79 3.11 -0.95
N LEU A 130 14.57 4.10 -0.50
CA LEU A 130 14.09 5.18 0.39
C LEU A 130 12.98 6.00 -0.26
N THR A 131 13.10 6.27 -1.57
CA THR A 131 12.06 7.01 -2.31
C THR A 131 10.79 6.19 -2.47
N MET A 132 10.90 4.90 -2.78
CA MET A 132 9.76 3.98 -2.85
C MET A 132 9.02 3.88 -1.51
N MET A 133 9.76 3.77 -0.40
CA MET A 133 9.19 3.71 0.94
C MET A 133 8.59 5.04 1.37
N ARG A 134 9.28 6.17 1.12
CA ARG A 134 8.76 7.52 1.43
C ARG A 134 7.37 7.72 0.85
N ASP A 135 7.20 7.46 -0.44
CA ASP A 135 5.94 7.74 -1.14
C ASP A 135 4.79 6.89 -0.62
N ARG A 136 5.04 5.61 -0.37
CA ARG A 136 4.07 4.68 0.21
C ARG A 136 3.69 5.08 1.63
N LEU A 137 4.67 5.34 2.49
CA LEU A 137 4.44 5.71 3.89
C LEU A 137 3.67 7.04 4.00
N LEU A 138 3.95 8.02 3.14
CA LEU A 138 3.20 9.28 3.11
C LEU A 138 1.74 9.08 2.72
N ARG A 139 1.44 8.16 1.79
CA ARG A 139 0.06 7.83 1.41
C ARG A 139 -0.64 7.02 2.49
N MET A 140 0.02 5.99 3.04
CA MET A 140 -0.48 5.19 4.17
C MET A 140 -0.83 6.07 5.37
N LYS A 141 0.00 7.07 5.68
CA LYS A 141 -0.26 8.00 6.78
C LYS A 141 -1.59 8.75 6.62
N LYS A 142 -2.03 9.07 5.40
CA LYS A 142 -3.32 9.73 5.15
C LYS A 142 -4.51 8.81 5.45
N LEU A 143 -4.31 7.50 5.37
CA LEU A 143 -5.36 6.51 5.63
C LEU A 143 -5.54 6.25 7.12
N LEU A 144 -4.48 6.41 7.93
CA LEU A 144 -4.53 6.15 9.37
C LEU A 144 -5.51 7.08 10.09
N ALA A 145 -6.33 6.51 10.97
CA ALA A 145 -7.15 7.25 11.92
C ALA A 145 -6.28 7.98 12.97
N ASP A 146 -6.81 9.09 13.51
CA ASP A 146 -6.18 9.91 14.57
C ASP A 146 -6.05 9.16 15.91
#